data_AF-A0A9X1RW32-F1
#
_entry.id   AF-A0A9X1RW32-F1
#
_cell.length_a   1.000
_cell.length_b   1.000
_cell.length_c   1.000
_cell.angle_alpha   90.00
_cell.angle_beta   90.00
_cell.angle_gamma   90.00
#
_symmetry.space_group_name_H-M   'P 1'
#
loop_
_entity.id
_entity.type
_entity.pdbx_description
1 polymer ?
#
loop_
_entity_poly.entity_id
_entity_poly.type
_entity_poly.pdbx_seq_one_letter_code
_entity_poly.pdbx_strand_id
1 'polypeptide(L)'
;MNKKAPVFEFVDHHHCRLGKWYDQGDGKQLFSSAASYKSLEKPHANLHNGTKTVFELIKDVPIDYVKLTDAFHQIEENSLDVFAALDKINKEIRGQVSTSG
;
A
#
# COMPACT_ATOMS: atom_id res chain seq x y z
N MET A 1 24.17 11.27 24.91
CA MET A 1 23.38 11.51 23.69
C MET A 1 22.23 10.51 23.67
N ASN A 2 21.02 10.93 24.04
CA ASN A 2 19.85 10.04 24.08
C ASN A 2 19.33 9.86 22.65
N LYS A 3 19.60 8.72 22.03
CA LYS A 3 18.92 8.31 20.80
C LYS A 3 17.45 8.09 21.15
N LYS A 4 16.57 9.04 20.82
CA LYS A 4 15.13 8.78 20.79
C LYS A 4 14.92 7.70 19.73
N ALA A 5 14.40 6.54 20.14
CA ALA A 5 13.92 5.55 19.18
C ALA A 5 12.91 6.23 18.25
N PRO A 6 12.93 5.93 16.93
CA PRO A 6 11.92 6.47 16.04
C PRO A 6 10.53 6.08 16.58
N VAL A 7 9.65 7.07 16.71
CA VAL A 7 8.27 6.87 17.22
C VAL A 7 7.47 5.92 16.30
N PHE A 8 7.94 5.70 15.07
CA PHE A 8 7.38 4.77 14.11
C PHE A 8 8.52 4.19 13.25
N GLU A 9 8.73 2.87 13.26
CA GLU A 9 9.58 2.24 12.25
C GLU A 9 8.83 2.22 10.93
N PHE A 10 9.41 2.86 9.92
CA PHE A 10 8.82 2.85 8.59
C PHE A 10 8.92 1.44 8.00
N VAL A 11 7.80 0.73 7.96
CA VAL A 11 7.70 -0.58 7.30
C VAL A 11 7.43 -0.32 5.82
N ASP A 12 8.26 -0.86 4.94
CA ASP A 12 7.99 -0.80 3.50
C ASP A 12 6.80 -1.71 3.11
N HIS A 13 6.32 -1.50 1.88
CA HIS A 13 5.19 -2.22 1.34
C HIS A 13 5.38 -3.75 1.39
N HIS A 14 6.57 -4.32 1.14
CA HIS A 14 6.81 -5.76 1.19
C HIS A 14 6.76 -6.32 2.62
N HIS A 15 7.26 -5.56 3.60
CA HIS A 15 7.34 -6.02 5.00
C HIS A 15 6.06 -5.78 5.82
N CYS A 16 5.07 -5.06 5.26
CA CYS A 16 3.77 -4.87 5.88
C CYS A 16 2.92 -6.16 5.81
N ARG A 17 1.79 -6.22 6.53
CA ARG A 17 0.92 -7.42 6.51
C ARG A 17 0.40 -7.72 5.10
N LEU A 18 0.03 -6.70 4.34
CA LEU A 18 -0.46 -6.85 2.98
C LEU A 18 0.67 -7.28 2.02
N GLY A 19 1.87 -6.72 2.15
CA GLY A 19 3.05 -7.13 1.37
C GLY A 19 3.44 -8.57 1.63
N LYS A 20 3.47 -8.99 2.89
CA LYS A 20 3.73 -10.39 3.24
C LYS A 20 2.71 -11.33 2.62
N TRP A 21 1.43 -10.94 2.60
CA TRP A 21 0.39 -11.68 1.89
C TRP A 21 0.61 -11.68 0.36
N TYR A 22 1.12 -10.57 -0.19
CA TYR A 22 1.38 -10.38 -1.62
C TYR A 22 2.61 -11.17 -2.15
N ASP A 23 3.71 -11.17 -1.41
CA ASP A 23 5.01 -11.67 -1.89
C ASP A 23 5.33 -13.11 -1.51
N GLN A 24 4.74 -13.61 -0.44
CA GLN A 24 5.12 -14.91 0.14
C GLN A 24 3.95 -15.69 0.78
N GLY A 25 2.86 -15.03 1.11
CA GLY A 25 1.70 -15.64 1.75
C GLY A 25 0.68 -16.25 0.78
N ASP A 26 -0.51 -16.51 1.32
CA ASP A 26 -1.63 -17.13 0.60
C ASP A 26 -2.02 -16.36 -0.65
N GLY A 27 -1.90 -15.03 -0.64
CA GLY A 27 -2.19 -14.22 -1.82
C GLY A 27 -1.40 -14.67 -3.03
N LYS A 28 -0.10 -14.89 -2.85
CA LYS A 28 0.78 -15.34 -3.92
C LYS A 28 0.47 -16.76 -4.33
N GLN A 29 0.31 -17.64 -3.35
CA GLN A 29 0.11 -19.07 -3.60
C GLN A 29 -1.20 -19.34 -4.34
N LEU A 30 -2.26 -18.61 -4.00
CA LEU A 30 -3.61 -18.86 -4.50
C LEU A 30 -4.01 -17.96 -5.66
N PHE A 31 -3.50 -16.72 -5.72
CA PHE A 31 -4.05 -15.68 -6.59
C PHE A 31 -3.02 -14.99 -7.50
N SER A 32 -1.73 -15.37 -7.45
CA SER A 32 -0.70 -14.76 -8.32
C SER A 32 -0.92 -14.96 -9.82
N SER A 33 -1.74 -15.94 -10.20
CA SER A 33 -2.15 -16.18 -11.59
C SER A 33 -3.25 -15.23 -12.08
N ALA A 34 -3.99 -14.59 -11.17
CA ALA A 34 -5.02 -13.61 -11.53
C ALA A 34 -4.38 -12.37 -12.15
N ALA A 35 -4.90 -11.92 -13.29
CA ALA A 35 -4.34 -10.77 -14.01
C ALA A 35 -4.45 -9.49 -13.18
N SER A 36 -5.50 -9.36 -12.38
CA SER A 36 -5.70 -8.26 -11.43
C SER A 36 -4.71 -8.25 -10.26
N TYR A 37 -4.06 -9.37 -9.93
CA TYR A 37 -3.19 -9.47 -8.76
C TYR A 37 -2.04 -8.47 -8.80
N LYS A 38 -1.37 -8.38 -9.94
CA LYS A 38 -0.23 -7.46 -10.16
C LYS A 38 -0.61 -5.98 -10.05
N SER A 39 -1.90 -5.65 -10.15
CA SER A 39 -2.36 -4.25 -10.06
C SER A 39 -2.33 -3.69 -8.65
N LEU A 40 -2.22 -4.54 -7.63
CA LEU A 40 -2.16 -4.13 -6.23
C LEU A 40 -0.82 -3.47 -5.84
N GLU A 41 0.27 -3.93 -6.45
CA GLU A 41 1.63 -3.59 -6.00
C GLU A 41 1.94 -2.10 -6.08
N LYS A 42 1.62 -1.49 -7.23
CA LYS A 42 1.91 -0.07 -7.46
C LYS A 42 1.19 0.87 -6.48
N PRO A 43 -0.15 0.84 -6.34
CA PRO A 43 -0.83 1.72 -5.38
C PRO A 43 -0.42 1.43 -3.93
N HIS A 44 -0.10 0.18 -3.60
CA HIS A 44 0.43 -0.19 -2.29
C HIS A 44 1.81 0.43 -2.01
N ALA A 45 2.75 0.35 -2.96
CA ALA A 45 4.06 0.99 -2.85
C ALA A 45 3.93 2.52 -2.73
N ASN A 46 3.05 3.12 -3.51
CA ASN A 46 2.79 4.56 -3.47
C ASN A 46 2.22 5.03 -2.13
N LEU A 47 1.28 4.27 -1.54
CA LEU A 47 0.72 4.57 -0.21
C LEU A 47 1.82 4.67 0.86
N HIS A 48 2.73 3.70 0.86
CA HIS A 48 3.89 3.71 1.75
C HIS A 48 4.81 4.89 1.45
N ASN A 49 5.16 5.13 0.19
CA ASN A 49 6.03 6.26 -0.18
C ASN A 49 5.42 7.61 0.21
N GLY A 50 4.12 7.83 0.02
CA GLY A 50 3.43 9.05 0.48
C GLY A 50 3.52 9.24 1.99
N THR A 51 3.39 8.15 2.75
CA THR A 51 3.58 8.19 4.20
C THR A 51 5.00 8.61 4.59
N LYS A 52 6.04 8.14 3.87
CA LYS A 52 7.43 8.63 4.07
C LYS A 52 7.53 10.13 3.82
N THR A 53 6.97 10.60 2.71
CA THR A 53 6.98 12.02 2.34
C THR A 53 6.36 12.89 3.43
N VAL A 54 5.23 12.48 4.02
CA VAL A 54 4.63 13.20 5.16
C VAL A 54 5.61 13.30 6.32
N PHE A 55 6.28 12.21 6.68
CA PHE A 55 7.28 12.23 7.77
C PHE A 55 8.50 13.09 7.47
N GLU A 56 8.88 13.26 6.21
CA GLU A 56 9.95 14.16 5.79
C GLU A 56 9.50 15.62 5.87
N LEU A 57 8.30 15.94 5.39
CA LEU A 57 7.75 17.29 5.38
C LEU A 57 7.53 17.85 6.79
N ILE A 58 7.07 17.05 7.76
CA ILE A 58 6.86 17.53 9.14
C ILE A 58 8.16 17.78 9.91
N LYS A 59 9.30 17.31 9.41
CA LYS A 59 10.63 17.58 10.00
C LYS A 59 11.20 18.91 9.53
N ASP A 60 10.71 19.45 8.42
CA ASP A 60 11.15 20.72 7.88
C ASP A 60 10.40 21.88 8.56
N VAL A 61 11.14 22.89 9.02
CA VAL A 61 10.60 24.01 9.79
C VAL A 61 11.05 25.33 9.16
N PRO A 62 10.11 26.23 8.78
CA PRO A 62 8.66 26.12 8.95
C PRO A 62 8.04 25.05 8.05
N ILE A 63 6.97 24.40 8.52
CA ILE A 63 6.27 23.35 7.78
C ILE A 63 5.60 23.95 6.54
N ASP A 64 5.82 23.34 5.38
CA ASP A 64 5.11 23.63 4.14
C ASP A 64 3.74 22.91 4.15
N TYR A 65 2.71 23.60 4.67
CA TYR A 65 1.36 23.03 4.79
C TYR A 65 0.70 22.69 3.45
N VAL A 66 1.09 23.36 2.35
CA VAL A 66 0.56 23.06 1.02
C VAL A 66 1.06 21.68 0.59
N LYS A 67 2.38 21.46 0.62
CA LYS A 67 2.97 20.15 0.30
C LYS A 67 2.50 19.06 1.24
N LEU A 68 2.33 19.38 2.52
CA LEU A 68 1.84 18.41 3.51
C LEU A 68 0.41 17.96 3.19
N THR A 69 -0.47 18.89 2.83
CA THR A 69 -1.86 18.59 2.45
C THR A 69 -1.90 17.76 1.16
N ASP A 70 -1.11 18.13 0.15
CA ASP A 70 -1.01 17.37 -1.10
C ASP A 70 -0.51 15.94 -0.86
N ALA A 71 0.47 15.77 0.02
CA ALA A 71 0.95 14.44 0.40
C ALA A 71 -0.14 13.58 1.06
N PHE A 72 -0.99 14.18 1.90
CA PHE A 72 -2.13 13.46 2.50
C PHE A 72 -3.20 13.08 1.46
N HIS A 73 -3.56 13.99 0.54
CA HIS A 73 -4.47 13.65 -0.56
C HIS A 73 -3.91 12.50 -1.40
N GLN A 74 -2.62 12.50 -1.69
CA GLN A 74 -2.01 11.43 -2.46
C GLN A 74 -2.05 10.08 -1.72
N ILE A 75 -1.87 10.07 -0.38
CA ILE A 75 -2.05 8.86 0.43
C ILE A 75 -3.49 8.37 0.34
N GLU A 76 -4.48 9.27 0.44
CA GLU A 76 -5.90 8.92 0.34
C GLU A 76 -6.23 8.30 -1.02
N GLU A 77 -5.83 8.92 -2.12
CA GLU A 77 -6.03 8.40 -3.47
C GLU A 77 -5.41 7.01 -3.65
N ASN A 78 -4.16 6.82 -3.22
CA ASN A 78 -3.51 5.51 -3.32
C ASN A 78 -4.18 4.46 -2.42
N SER A 79 -4.77 4.87 -1.29
CA SER A 79 -5.53 3.95 -0.44
C SER A 79 -6.80 3.45 -1.16
N LEU A 80 -7.51 4.34 -1.86
CA LEU A 80 -8.67 3.99 -2.68
C LEU A 80 -8.27 3.04 -3.81
N ASP A 81 -7.12 3.28 -4.45
CA ASP A 81 -6.60 2.39 -5.50
C ASP A 81 -6.22 1.01 -4.96
N VAL A 82 -5.65 0.92 -3.75
CA VAL A 82 -5.40 -0.37 -3.08
C VAL A 82 -6.71 -1.12 -2.87
N PHE A 83 -7.76 -0.47 -2.35
CA PHE A 83 -9.05 -1.11 -2.17
C PHE A 83 -9.67 -1.55 -3.50
N ALA A 84 -9.62 -0.70 -4.53
CA ALA A 84 -10.12 -1.02 -5.85
C ALA A 84 -9.39 -2.23 -6.47
N ALA A 85 -8.08 -2.34 -6.28
CA ALA A 85 -7.29 -3.48 -6.73
C ALA A 85 -7.69 -4.77 -6.00
N LEU A 86 -7.87 -4.71 -4.67
CA LEU A 86 -8.33 -5.86 -3.87
C LEU A 86 -9.74 -6.31 -4.28
N ASP A 87 -10.65 -5.38 -4.53
CA ASP A 87 -12.00 -5.68 -5.03
C ASP A 87 -11.95 -6.35 -6.41
N LYS A 88 -11.05 -5.89 -7.28
CA LYS A 88 -10.86 -6.49 -8.61
C LYS A 88 -10.33 -7.93 -8.50
N ILE A 89 -9.35 -8.17 -7.62
CA ILE A 89 -8.83 -9.51 -7.33
C ILE A 89 -9.94 -10.42 -6.84
N ASN A 90 -10.72 -9.97 -5.85
CA ASN A 90 -11.82 -10.75 -5.29
C ASN A 90 -12.89 -11.07 -6.35
N LYS A 91 -13.26 -10.10 -7.19
CA LYS A 91 -14.22 -10.32 -8.29
C LYS A 91 -13.71 -11.32 -9.32
N GLU A 92 -12.44 -11.23 -9.72
CA GLU A 92 -11.82 -12.16 -10.68
C GLU A 92 -11.82 -13.59 -10.14
N ILE A 93 -11.40 -13.78 -8.89
CA ILE A 93 -11.36 -15.09 -8.23
C ILE A 93 -12.77 -15.69 -8.13
N ARG A 94 -13.77 -14.92 -7.69
CA ARG A 94 -15.16 -15.41 -7.59
C ARG A 94 -15.77 -15.74 -8.96
N GLY A 95 -15.40 -15.00 -10.00
CA GLY A 95 -15.77 -15.29 -11.38
C GLY A 95 -15.21 -16.61 -11.89
N GLN A 96 -13.93 -16.90 -11.61
CA GLN A 96 -13.26 -18.15 -12.01
C GLN A 96 -13.81 -19.40 -11.31
N VAL A 97 -14.27 -19.27 -10.06
CA VAL A 97 -14.91 -20.38 -9.33
C VAL A 97 -16.26 -20.77 -9.95
N SER A 98 -16.98 -19.81 -10.55
CA SER A 98 -18.33 -20.05 -11.10
C SER A 98 -18.32 -20.72 -12.49
N THR A 99 -17.19 -20.68 -13.20
CA THR A 99 -17.04 -21.28 -14.54
C THR A 99 -16.38 -22.65 -14.54
N SER A 100 -15.97 -23.15 -13.37
CA SER A 100 -15.24 -24.41 -13.20
C SER A 100 -16.09 -25.54 -12.62
N GLY A 101 -17.43 -25.38 -12.61
CA GLY A 101 -18.41 -26.34 -12.09
C GLY A 101 -19.29 -26.91 -13.20
#